data_AF-A0A2G3EBL5-F1
#
_entry.id   AF-A0A2G3EBL5-F1
#
_cell.length_a   1.000
_cell.length_b   1.000
_cell.length_c   1.000
_cell.angle_alpha   90.00
_cell.angle_beta   90.00
_cell.angle_gamma   90.00
#
_symmetry.space_group_name_H-M   'P 1'
#
loop_
_entity.id
_entity.type
_entity.pdbx_description
1 polymer ?
#
loop_
_entity_poly.entity_id
_entity_poly.type
_entity_poly.pdbx_seq_one_letter_code
_entity_poly.pdbx_strand_id
1 'polypeptide(L)'
;MAKRKHYKSIEFDLDTKKLQEFYKDYRTAYKDIRGFMTKHGYTHRQGSVYNSREKLLETDILVLVDDLKNRFEWASTCIKAFDVANIGQQHSMLTQLQAISDDADFDI
;
A
#
# COMPACT_ATOMS: atom_id res chain seq x y z
N MET A 1 16.02 13.47 -21.65
CA MET A 1 16.26 12.49 -20.56
C MET A 1 15.23 11.38 -20.69
N ALA A 2 15.64 10.10 -20.78
CA ALA A 2 14.69 8.99 -20.82
C ALA A 2 13.95 8.86 -19.48
N LYS A 3 12.63 8.64 -19.50
CA LYS A 3 11.86 8.40 -18.26
C LYS A 3 12.37 7.09 -17.64
N ARG A 4 12.87 7.17 -16.41
CA ARG A 4 13.39 6.01 -15.67
C ARG A 4 12.26 5.33 -14.91
N LYS A 5 12.25 4.00 -14.93
CA LYS A 5 11.33 3.18 -14.13
C LYS A 5 11.89 3.01 -12.72
N HIS A 6 11.01 3.09 -11.72
CA HIS A 6 11.35 2.90 -10.31
C HIS A 6 10.38 1.92 -9.67
N TYR A 7 10.80 1.20 -8.63
CA TYR A 7 9.82 0.60 -7.74
C TYR A 7 9.02 1.71 -7.07
N LYS A 8 7.74 1.46 -6.84
CA LYS A 8 6.79 2.45 -6.34
C LYS A 8 6.24 1.98 -5.02
N SER A 9 6.27 2.84 -4.01
CA SER A 9 5.42 2.72 -2.83
C SER A 9 4.18 3.57 -3.05
N ILE A 10 3.03 3.05 -2.65
CA ILE A 10 1.76 3.76 -2.61
C ILE A 10 1.23 3.68 -1.19
N GLU A 11 0.94 4.83 -0.62
CA GLU A 11 0.27 4.96 0.67
C GLU A 11 -1.05 5.71 0.47
N PHE A 12 -2.09 5.29 1.18
CA PHE A 12 -3.36 6.02 1.17
C PHE A 12 -4.01 6.06 2.54
N ASP A 13 -4.94 6.99 2.72
CA ASP A 13 -5.83 6.99 3.87
C ASP A 13 -7.28 7.24 3.45
N LEU A 14 -8.20 6.60 4.18
CA LEU A 14 -9.64 6.69 3.92
C LEU A 14 -10.31 7.58 4.97
N ASP A 15 -11.23 8.41 4.52
CA ASP A 15 -12.23 9.04 5.38
C ASP A 15 -13.31 8.00 5.71
N THR A 16 -13.15 7.32 6.84
CA THR A 16 -14.05 6.26 7.29
C THR A 16 -15.46 6.76 7.59
N LYS A 17 -15.67 8.07 7.82
CA LYS A 17 -17.02 8.63 8.02
C LYS A 17 -17.77 8.67 6.70
N LYS A 18 -17.15 9.19 5.64
CA LYS A 18 -17.75 9.19 4.29
C LYS A 18 -17.92 7.78 3.73
N LEU A 19 -16.99 6.89 4.08
CA LEU A 19 -17.01 5.51 3.60
C LEU A 19 -18.20 4.70 4.14
N GLN A 20 -18.81 5.12 5.26
CA GLN A 20 -20.01 4.47 5.84
C GLN A 20 -21.22 4.51 4.90
N GLU A 21 -21.27 5.46 3.96
CA GLU A 21 -22.32 5.53 2.93
C GLU A 21 -22.24 4.36 1.93
N PHE A 22 -21.05 3.79 1.76
CA PHE A 22 -20.77 2.75 0.77
C PHE A 22 -20.51 1.37 1.39
N TYR A 23 -20.00 1.34 2.64
CA TYR A 23 -19.66 0.11 3.34
C TYR A 23 -20.20 0.10 4.77
N LYS A 24 -20.86 -1.02 5.14
CA LYS A 24 -21.26 -1.27 6.54
C LYS A 24 -20.06 -1.43 7.48
N ASP A 25 -18.98 -2.05 6.99
CA ASP A 25 -17.70 -2.17 7.70
C ASP A 25 -16.58 -1.67 6.78
N TYR A 26 -15.90 -0.60 7.20
CA TYR A 26 -14.79 0.00 6.48
C TYR A 26 -13.67 -0.99 6.18
N ARG A 27 -13.50 -2.04 7.01
CA ARG A 27 -12.50 -3.10 6.78
C ARG A 27 -12.71 -3.82 5.46
N THR A 28 -13.96 -3.90 5.00
CA THR A 28 -14.31 -4.48 3.70
C THR A 28 -13.72 -3.65 2.56
N ALA A 29 -13.79 -2.32 2.63
CA ALA A 29 -13.17 -1.44 1.63
C ALA A 29 -11.64 -1.61 1.57
N TYR A 30 -10.97 -1.73 2.72
CA TYR A 30 -9.54 -2.02 2.76
C TYR A 30 -9.21 -3.38 2.14
N LYS A 31 -10.07 -4.40 2.35
CA LYS A 31 -9.92 -5.72 1.72
C LYS A 31 -10.12 -5.65 0.20
N ASP A 32 -11.09 -4.87 -0.27
CA ASP A 32 -11.36 -4.68 -1.70
C ASP A 32 -10.20 -3.94 -2.39
N ILE A 33 -9.71 -2.86 -1.78
CA ILE A 33 -8.51 -2.16 -2.27
C ILE A 33 -7.31 -3.11 -2.27
N ARG A 34 -7.13 -3.95 -1.24
CA ARG A 34 -6.05 -4.94 -1.23
C ARG A 34 -6.15 -5.89 -2.42
N GLY A 35 -7.35 -6.37 -2.74
CA GLY A 35 -7.60 -7.21 -3.92
C GLY A 35 -7.27 -6.49 -5.22
N PHE A 36 -7.73 -5.24 -5.37
CA PHE A 36 -7.42 -4.37 -6.50
C PHE A 36 -5.91 -4.19 -6.67
N MET A 37 -5.21 -3.70 -5.65
CA MET A 37 -3.77 -3.45 -5.70
C MET A 37 -2.97 -4.72 -6.01
N THR A 38 -3.37 -5.86 -5.43
CA THR A 38 -2.73 -7.16 -5.70
C THR A 38 -2.84 -7.56 -7.17
N LYS A 39 -4.01 -7.32 -7.80
CA LYS A 39 -4.24 -7.57 -9.22
C LYS A 39 -3.41 -6.64 -10.11
N HIS A 40 -3.17 -5.40 -9.67
CA HIS A 40 -2.30 -4.43 -10.36
C HIS A 40 -0.80 -4.63 -10.08
N GLY A 41 -0.39 -5.78 -9.54
CA GLY A 41 1.02 -6.11 -9.37
C GLY A 41 1.68 -5.43 -8.17
N TYR A 42 0.90 -5.08 -7.14
CA TYR A 42 1.44 -4.59 -5.88
C TYR A 42 1.44 -5.68 -4.80
N THR A 43 2.37 -5.56 -3.86
CA THR A 43 2.49 -6.37 -2.66
C THR A 43 2.10 -5.52 -1.47
N HIS A 44 1.10 -5.98 -0.71
CA HIS A 44 0.70 -5.37 0.56
C HIS A 44 1.84 -5.48 1.57
N ARG A 45 2.19 -4.37 2.25
CA ARG A 45 3.26 -4.33 3.25
C ARG A 45 2.68 -4.29 4.66
N GLN A 46 1.94 -3.23 4.96
CA GLN A 46 1.32 -3.01 6.27
C GLN A 46 0.22 -1.95 6.11
N GLY A 47 -0.91 -2.09 6.81
CA GLY A 47 -1.98 -1.09 6.78
C GLY A 47 -2.38 -0.73 5.34
N SER A 48 -2.23 0.53 4.98
CA SER A 48 -2.54 1.08 3.65
C SER A 48 -1.33 1.22 2.71
N VAL A 49 -0.22 0.54 3.00
CA VAL A 49 1.05 0.65 2.25
C VAL A 49 1.21 -0.52 1.27
N TYR A 50 1.53 -0.19 0.02
CA TYR A 50 1.66 -1.14 -1.09
C TYR A 50 2.89 -0.84 -1.93
N ASN A 51 3.70 -1.88 -2.19
CA ASN A 51 4.90 -1.74 -3.03
C ASN A 51 4.74 -2.48 -4.35
N SER A 52 5.11 -1.84 -5.46
CA SER A 52 5.05 -2.47 -6.77
C SER A 52 6.02 -3.64 -6.85
N ARG A 53 5.62 -4.71 -7.54
CA ARG A 53 6.48 -5.88 -7.80
C ARG A 53 7.49 -5.63 -8.92
N GLU A 54 7.24 -4.61 -9.73
CA GLU A 54 8.08 -4.21 -10.85
C GLU A 54 8.38 -2.71 -10.83
N LYS A 55 9.36 -2.29 -11.63
CA LYS A 55 9.65 -0.88 -11.82
C LYS A 55 8.63 -0.27 -12.78
N LEU A 56 8.05 0.86 -12.39
CA LEU A 56 6.97 1.55 -13.11
C LEU A 56 7.39 2.96 -13.50
N LEU A 57 6.75 3.47 -14.55
CA LEU A 57 6.75 4.87 -14.94
C LEU A 57 5.65 5.63 -14.20
N GLU A 58 5.73 6.96 -14.18
CA GLU A 58 4.63 7.80 -13.69
C GLU A 58 3.33 7.57 -14.48
N THR A 59 3.41 7.24 -15.78
CA THR A 59 2.24 6.96 -16.61
C THR A 59 1.49 5.71 -16.15
N ASP A 60 2.22 4.70 -15.64
CA ASP A 60 1.60 3.48 -15.13
C ASP A 60 0.81 3.78 -13.84
N ILE A 61 1.28 4.75 -13.04
CA ILE A 61 0.58 5.24 -11.85
C ILE A 61 -0.70 6.00 -12.23
N LEU A 62 -0.65 6.82 -13.28
CA LEU A 62 -1.85 7.52 -13.76
C LEU A 62 -2.94 6.54 -14.23
N VAL A 63 -2.54 5.48 -14.94
CA VAL A 63 -3.47 4.40 -15.35
C VAL A 63 -4.06 3.70 -14.12
N LEU A 64 -3.24 3.35 -13.13
CA LEU A 64 -3.72 2.76 -11.88
C LEU A 64 -4.76 3.64 -11.17
N VAL A 65 -4.52 4.96 -11.11
CA VAL A 65 -5.44 5.91 -10.46
C VAL A 65 -6.76 6.01 -11.23
N ASP A 66 -6.72 5.98 -12.56
CA ASP A 66 -7.93 5.96 -13.38
C ASP A 66 -8.74 4.68 -13.16
N ASP A 67 -8.07 3.52 -13.20
CA ASP A 67 -8.68 2.22 -12.92
C ASP A 67 -9.29 2.15 -11.50
N LEU A 68 -8.61 2.75 -10.52
CA LEU A 68 -9.09 2.81 -9.15
C LEU A 68 -10.38 3.63 -9.03
N LYS A 69 -10.45 4.79 -9.70
CA LYS A 69 -11.67 5.63 -9.74
C LYS A 69 -12.81 4.93 -10.47
N ASN A 70 -12.51 4.27 -11.59
CA ASN A 70 -13.50 3.53 -12.37
C ASN A 70 -14.03 2.31 -11.60
N ARG A 71 -13.19 1.69 -10.77
CA ARG A 71 -13.57 0.53 -9.96
C ARG A 71 -14.37 0.91 -8.72
N PHE A 72 -14.02 2.03 -8.09
CA PHE A 72 -14.57 2.47 -6.82
C PHE A 72 -15.12 3.88 -6.97
N GLU A 73 -16.41 4.02 -7.28
CA GLU A 73 -17.07 5.32 -7.51
C GLU A 73 -16.91 6.28 -6.32
N TRP A 74 -16.76 5.76 -5.11
CA TRP A 74 -16.53 6.52 -3.88
C TRP A 74 -15.08 7.00 -3.70
N ALA A 75 -14.13 6.55 -4.51
CA ALA A 75 -12.70 6.77 -4.28
C ALA A 75 -12.35 8.27 -4.22
N SER A 76 -12.87 9.08 -5.15
CA SER A 76 -12.59 10.52 -5.18
C SER A 76 -13.13 11.28 -3.98
N THR A 77 -14.12 10.74 -3.28
CA THR A 77 -14.75 11.41 -2.13
C THR A 77 -14.22 10.90 -0.79
N CYS A 78 -13.88 9.61 -0.70
CA CYS A 78 -13.48 8.98 0.55
C CYS A 78 -11.97 8.75 0.67
N ILE A 79 -11.17 8.82 -0.39
CA ILE A 79 -9.70 8.81 -0.26
C ILE A 79 -9.26 10.24 0.05
N LYS A 80 -8.67 10.46 1.23
CA LYS A 80 -8.22 11.78 1.68
C LYS A 80 -6.71 12.01 1.57
N ALA A 81 -5.95 10.92 1.38
CA ALA A 81 -4.52 10.95 1.06
C ALA A 81 -4.23 9.80 0.10
N PHE A 82 -3.42 10.06 -0.92
CA PHE A 82 -2.94 9.06 -1.87
C PHE A 82 -1.58 9.52 -2.40
N ASP A 83 -0.53 9.01 -1.79
CA ASP A 83 0.84 9.42 -2.04
C ASP A 83 1.59 8.30 -2.74
N VAL A 84 2.53 8.70 -3.61
CA VAL A 84 3.33 7.78 -4.41
C VAL A 84 4.79 8.18 -4.31
N ALA A 85 5.65 7.23 -3.91
CA ALA A 85 7.08 7.44 -3.78
C ALA A 85 7.88 6.49 -4.68
N ASN A 86 8.99 6.99 -5.22
CA ASN A 86 10.01 6.13 -5.83
C ASN A 86 10.85 5.51 -4.71
N ILE A 87 10.89 4.17 -4.65
CA ILE A 87 11.66 3.45 -3.65
C ILE A 87 12.86 2.73 -4.26
N GLY A 88 13.94 2.67 -3.47
CA GLY A 88 15.13 1.87 -3.75
C GLY A 88 14.98 0.43 -3.27
N GLN A 89 16.10 -0.19 -2.91
CA GLN A 89 16.08 -1.51 -2.28
C GLN A 89 15.44 -1.42 -0.88
N GLN A 90 14.52 -2.33 -0.59
CA GLN A 90 13.89 -2.43 0.72
C GLN A 90 14.45 -3.64 1.47
N HIS A 91 14.80 -3.44 2.74
CA HIS A 91 15.28 -4.49 3.64
C HIS A 91 14.35 -4.55 4.85
N SER A 92 13.85 -5.75 5.19
CA SER A 92 13.05 -5.94 6.40
C SER A 92 13.98 -5.97 7.61
N MET A 93 13.69 -5.17 8.62
CA MET A 93 14.44 -5.19 9.89
C MET A 93 13.82 -6.14 10.94
N LEU A 94 12.75 -6.87 10.58
CA LEU A 94 12.05 -7.77 11.50
C LEU A 94 12.96 -8.90 12.01
N THR A 95 13.83 -9.42 11.15
CA THR A 95 14.77 -10.48 11.51
C THR A 95 15.74 -10.02 12.60
N GLN A 96 16.19 -8.76 12.55
CA GLN A 96 17.08 -8.18 13.55
C GLN A 96 16.36 -7.92 14.88
N LEU A 97 15.10 -7.48 14.83
CA LEU A 97 14.30 -7.26 16.03
C LEU A 97 13.96 -8.57 16.77
N GLN A 98 13.81 -9.67 16.03
CA GLN A 98 13.48 -10.97 16.58
C GLN A 98 14.70 -11.74 17.11
N ALA A 99 15.93 -11.27 16.84
CA ALA A 99 17.17 -11.93 17.23
C ALA A 99 17.63 -11.61 18.67
N ILE A 100 16.85 -10.85 19.45
CA ILE A 100 17.16 -10.49 20.84
C ILE A 100 16.15 -11.19 21.77
N SER A 101 16.36 -12.48 22.06
CA SER A 101 15.65 -13.19 23.15
C SER A 101 16.36 -14.42 23.72
N ASP A 102 17.55 -14.79 23.23
CA ASP A 102 18.16 -16.09 23.58
C ASP A 102 19.34 -16.00 24.57
N ASP A 103 19.71 -14.80 25.05
CA ASP A 103 20.83 -14.61 26.01
C ASP A 103 20.35 -14.14 27.40
N ALA A 104 19.37 -14.83 27.98
CA ALA A 104 18.99 -14.64 29.38
C ALA A 104 19.05 -15.96 30.16
N ASP A 105 20.20 -16.63 30.12
CA ASP A 105 20.60 -17.55 31.20
C ASP A 105 21.00 -16.69 32.41
N PHE A 106 20.01 -16.39 33.27
CA PHE A 106 20.27 -15.98 34.65
C PHE A 106 20.58 -17.26 35.44
N ASP A 107 21.87 -17.54 35.61
CA ASP A 107 22.35 -18.47 36.63
C ASP A 107 21.91 -17.96 38.02
N ILE A 108 21.03 -18.71 38.71
CA ILE A 108 20.85 -18.70 40.16
C ILE A 108 20.97 -20.13 40.67
#